data_AF-A0A5Y4CVF0-F1
#
_entry.id   AF-A0A5Y4CVF0-F1
#
_cell.length_a   1.000
_cell.length_b   1.000
_cell.length_c   1.000
_cell.angle_alpha   90.00
_cell.angle_beta   90.00
_cell.angle_gamma   90.00
#
_symmetry.space_group_name_H-M   'P 1'
#
loop_
_entity.id
_entity.type
_entity.pdbx_description
1 polymer ?
#
loop_
_entity_poly.entity_id
_entity_poly.type
_entity_poly.pdbx_seq_one_letter_code
_entity_poly.pdbx_strand_id
1 'polypeptide(L)'
;MKALNKHAELRQLAEKATQGEWWSDVVETDGEYGEGEDRASGYHSYAVYVGSESLLDMTNSTAACIHTEWDHDYLMAWDETAKRNAEFIAAANPETVLALLDELEKAQAQSSKWCEAFHKAVSVGARYEERIEELERSETQLIDERDNAESALNDAYKAVMGQAPEWSNWFSFADAIDEIEVACGLWRNQTEDVLQFRARIAELEAKLANPVLLPKTNGYWNEQEKAYEEAITLARRLIRLAGFRCEGDE
;
A
#
# COMPACT_ATOMS: atom_id res chain seq x y z
N MET A 1 18.68 -31.69 15.54
CA MET A 1 19.90 -32.52 15.50
C MET A 1 19.64 -34.00 15.77
N LYS A 2 18.85 -34.39 16.78
CA LYS A 2 18.67 -35.82 17.14
C LYS A 2 18.02 -36.70 16.06
N ALA A 3 17.11 -36.17 15.22
CA ALA A 3 16.46 -36.93 14.15
C ALA A 3 17.31 -37.06 12.88
N LEU A 4 17.98 -35.97 12.47
CA LEU A 4 18.92 -35.98 11.33
C LEU A 4 20.10 -36.93 11.55
N ASN A 5 20.65 -36.97 12.77
CA ASN A 5 21.70 -37.93 13.11
C ASN A 5 21.18 -39.37 13.00
N LYS A 6 19.94 -39.63 13.43
CA LYS A 6 19.31 -40.95 13.29
C LYS A 6 19.11 -41.37 11.83
N HIS A 7 18.75 -40.46 10.92
CA HIS A 7 18.58 -40.81 9.51
C HIS A 7 19.92 -41.20 8.87
N ALA A 8 20.98 -40.45 9.15
CA ALA A 8 22.32 -40.76 8.66
C ALA A 8 22.85 -42.08 9.24
N GLU A 9 22.62 -42.33 10.53
CA GLU A 9 22.95 -43.60 11.19
C GLU A 9 22.17 -44.78 10.58
N LEU A 10 20.85 -44.63 10.40
CA LEU A 10 19.99 -45.66 9.78
C LEU A 10 20.41 -45.96 8.34
N ARG A 11 20.77 -44.93 7.57
CA ARG A 11 21.28 -45.09 6.20
C ARG A 11 22.55 -45.92 6.17
N GLN A 12 23.53 -45.59 7.01
CA GLN A 12 24.78 -46.35 7.11
C GLN A 12 24.56 -47.79 7.58
N LEU A 13 23.62 -48.02 8.50
CA LEU A 13 23.27 -49.37 8.95
C LEU A 13 22.60 -50.18 7.85
N ALA A 14 21.66 -49.58 7.10
CA ALA A 14 20.99 -50.23 5.98
C ALA A 14 21.99 -50.56 4.84
N GLU A 15 22.91 -49.66 4.50
CA GLU A 15 23.95 -49.92 3.47
C GLU A 15 24.90 -51.07 3.84
N LYS A 16 25.16 -51.28 5.15
CA LYS A 16 26.04 -52.36 5.64
C LYS A 16 25.31 -53.68 5.90
N ALA A 17 23.98 -53.63 6.02
CA ALA A 17 23.16 -54.81 6.26
C ALA A 17 23.10 -55.72 5.01
N THR A 18 22.63 -56.94 5.20
CA THR A 18 22.50 -57.92 4.11
C THR A 18 21.48 -57.44 3.08
N GLN A 19 21.93 -57.15 1.87
CA GLN A 19 21.08 -56.66 0.79
C GLN A 19 20.23 -57.80 0.19
N GLY A 20 19.08 -57.43 -0.38
CA GLY A 20 18.16 -58.36 -1.04
C GLY A 20 16.78 -58.37 -0.39
N GLU A 21 15.86 -59.08 -1.03
CA GLU A 21 14.50 -59.25 -0.53
C GLU A 21 14.49 -60.18 0.67
N TRP A 22 14.03 -59.64 1.80
CA TRP A 22 13.86 -60.41 3.03
C TRP A 22 12.43 -60.91 3.13
N TRP A 23 12.27 -62.15 3.59
CA TRP A 23 10.98 -62.77 3.82
C TRP A 23 11.01 -63.54 5.14
N SER A 24 9.85 -63.70 5.77
CA SER A 24 9.71 -64.43 7.02
C SER A 24 8.93 -65.71 6.82
N ASP A 25 9.30 -66.77 7.52
CA ASP A 25 8.59 -68.05 7.49
C ASP A 25 8.70 -68.80 8.80
N VAL A 26 7.84 -69.81 8.95
CA VAL A 26 7.74 -70.66 10.12
C VAL A 26 8.99 -71.52 10.26
N VAL A 27 9.49 -71.62 11.48
CA VAL A 27 10.51 -72.59 11.90
C VAL A 27 9.84 -73.55 12.85
N GLU A 28 9.79 -74.82 12.45
CA GLU A 28 9.39 -75.91 13.33
C GLU A 28 10.47 -76.11 14.39
N THR A 29 10.08 -76.06 15.66
CA THR A 29 11.00 -76.24 16.79
C THR A 29 10.63 -77.48 17.57
N ASP A 30 11.65 -78.16 18.09
CA ASP A 30 11.46 -79.34 18.94
C ASP A 30 10.96 -78.93 20.34
N GLY A 31 9.97 -79.66 20.86
CA GLY A 31 9.41 -79.45 22.20
C GLY A 31 8.19 -80.32 22.47
N GLU A 32 7.75 -80.42 23.72
CA GLU A 32 6.48 -81.04 24.12
C GLU A 32 5.68 -80.04 24.97
N TYR A 33 4.38 -79.93 24.74
CA TYR A 33 3.47 -79.09 25.51
C TYR A 33 2.12 -79.78 25.73
N GLY A 34 1.45 -79.38 26.81
CA GLY A 34 0.23 -80.04 27.31
C GLY A 34 0.47 -80.88 28.56
N GLU A 35 -0.61 -81.23 29.25
CA GLU A 35 -0.59 -82.06 30.46
C GLU A 35 -1.23 -83.42 30.18
N GLY A 36 -0.63 -84.51 30.70
CA GLY A 36 -1.16 -85.88 30.56
C GLY A 36 -0.45 -86.74 29.51
N GLU A 37 -1.13 -87.80 29.05
CA GLU A 37 -0.65 -88.74 28.01
C GLU A 37 -0.80 -88.16 26.58
N ASP A 38 -1.62 -87.12 26.40
CA ASP A 38 -1.88 -86.44 25.13
C ASP A 38 -0.98 -85.20 24.93
N ARG A 39 0.35 -85.38 25.02
CA ARG A 39 1.29 -84.27 24.76
C ARG A 39 1.39 -84.00 23.27
N ALA A 40 1.22 -82.74 22.89
CA ALA A 40 1.53 -82.29 21.54
C ALA A 40 3.03 -81.98 21.44
N SER A 41 3.63 -82.27 20.28
CA SER A 41 5.05 -82.04 20.04
C SER A 41 5.25 -80.94 19.01
N GLY A 42 6.21 -80.06 19.31
CA GLY A 42 6.71 -78.99 18.47
C GLY A 42 5.91 -77.69 18.54
N TYR A 43 6.55 -76.54 18.39
CA TYR A 43 5.83 -75.27 18.24
C TYR A 43 6.39 -74.46 17.07
N HIS A 44 5.55 -73.66 16.44
CA HIS A 44 5.91 -72.78 15.34
C HIS A 44 6.56 -71.51 15.89
N SER A 45 7.87 -71.38 15.70
CA SER A 45 8.57 -70.10 15.79
C SER A 45 8.71 -69.49 14.39
N TYR A 46 9.40 -68.36 14.27
CA TYR A 46 9.58 -67.66 12.99
C TYR A 46 11.03 -67.23 12.81
N ALA A 47 11.47 -67.22 11.56
CA ALA A 47 12.77 -66.70 11.16
C ALA A 47 12.63 -65.75 9.97
N VAL A 48 13.66 -64.94 9.76
CA VAL A 48 13.80 -64.08 8.59
C VAL A 48 14.92 -64.63 7.72
N TYR A 49 14.67 -64.62 6.42
CA TYR A 49 15.53 -65.20 5.39
C TYR A 49 15.88 -64.17 4.33
N VAL A 50 16.99 -64.41 3.64
CA VAL A 50 17.38 -63.74 2.40
C VAL A 50 17.75 -64.79 1.36
N GLY A 51 17.05 -64.82 0.23
CA GLY A 51 17.20 -65.93 -0.72
C GLY A 51 16.95 -67.28 -0.03
N SER A 52 17.98 -68.13 0.02
CA SER A 52 17.95 -69.44 0.72
C SER A 52 18.66 -69.45 2.08
N GLU A 53 19.16 -68.31 2.56
CA GLU A 53 19.93 -68.21 3.80
C GLU A 53 19.04 -67.69 4.94
N SER A 54 19.16 -68.27 6.13
CA SER A 54 18.53 -67.75 7.35
C SER A 54 19.38 -66.63 7.94
N LEU A 55 18.77 -65.46 8.17
CA LEU A 55 19.44 -64.30 8.75
C LEU A 55 19.37 -64.32 10.27
N LEU A 56 18.19 -64.66 10.81
CA LEU A 56 17.89 -64.64 12.23
C LEU A 56 16.65 -65.49 12.50
N ASP A 57 16.67 -66.22 13.60
CA ASP A 57 15.53 -66.99 14.10
C ASP A 57 15.08 -66.47 15.47
N MET A 58 13.82 -66.74 15.81
CA MET A 58 13.22 -66.32 17.08
C MET A 58 13.05 -67.50 18.06
N THR A 59 13.74 -68.62 17.82
CA THR A 59 13.55 -69.87 18.57
C THR A 59 13.96 -69.78 20.03
N ASN A 60 14.83 -68.81 20.36
CA ASN A 60 15.34 -68.57 21.72
C ASN A 60 14.84 -67.25 22.32
N SER A 61 13.74 -66.69 21.81
CA SER A 61 13.18 -65.44 22.31
C SER A 61 12.62 -65.60 23.72
N THR A 62 13.11 -64.80 24.68
CA THR A 62 12.52 -64.73 26.03
C THR A 62 11.23 -63.91 26.08
N ALA A 63 10.86 -63.27 24.97
CA ALA A 63 9.62 -62.52 24.79
C ALA A 63 8.55 -63.33 24.03
N ALA A 64 8.79 -64.64 23.83
CA ALA A 64 7.87 -65.52 23.13
C ALA A 64 6.49 -65.54 23.82
N CYS A 65 5.44 -65.37 23.02
CA CYS A 65 4.06 -65.48 23.46
C CYS A 65 3.42 -66.65 22.72
N ILE A 66 3.34 -67.80 23.39
CA ILE A 66 2.86 -69.04 22.78
C ILE A 66 1.33 -69.10 22.85
N HIS A 67 0.72 -69.19 21.69
CA HIS A 67 -0.70 -69.45 21.52
C HIS A 67 -0.92 -70.88 21.07
N THR A 68 -1.96 -71.53 21.59
CA THR A 68 -2.38 -72.85 21.17
C THR A 68 -3.77 -72.80 20.56
N GLU A 69 -3.97 -73.50 19.44
CA GLU A 69 -5.25 -73.58 18.74
C GLU A 69 -5.44 -74.98 18.16
N TRP A 70 -6.69 -75.48 18.21
CA TRP A 70 -7.05 -76.73 17.54
C TRP A 70 -7.35 -76.45 16.08
N ASP A 71 -6.50 -76.94 15.18
CA ASP A 71 -6.74 -76.88 13.74
C ASP A 71 -7.14 -78.27 13.23
N HIS A 72 -8.44 -78.60 13.38
CA HIS A 72 -9.18 -79.80 12.94
C HIS A 72 -8.57 -81.19 13.20
N ASP A 73 -7.31 -81.41 12.83
CA ASP A 73 -6.57 -82.68 12.89
C ASP A 73 -5.39 -82.65 13.87
N TYR A 74 -4.92 -81.48 14.33
CA TYR A 74 -3.80 -81.34 15.28
C TYR A 74 -3.93 -80.10 16.18
N LEU A 75 -3.42 -80.20 17.41
CA LEU A 75 -3.30 -79.06 18.33
C LEU A 75 -2.03 -78.29 18.00
N MET A 76 -2.13 -77.12 17.38
CA MET A 76 -0.98 -76.30 16.96
C MET A 76 -0.61 -75.27 18.02
N ALA A 77 0.69 -75.12 18.29
CA ALA A 77 1.26 -74.04 19.07
C ALA A 77 2.10 -73.10 18.19
N TRP A 78 1.98 -71.78 18.37
CA TRP A 78 2.77 -70.79 17.64
C TRP A 78 3.15 -69.59 18.50
N ASP A 79 4.31 -68.99 18.22
CA ASP A 79 4.79 -67.76 18.86
C ASP A 79 4.30 -66.52 18.11
N GLU A 80 3.33 -65.81 18.70
CA GLU A 80 2.76 -64.60 18.11
C GLU A 80 3.77 -63.45 18.03
N THR A 81 4.60 -63.31 19.06
CA THR A 81 5.62 -62.26 19.11
C THR A 81 6.68 -62.48 18.03
N ALA A 82 7.12 -63.74 17.86
CA ALA A 82 8.06 -64.11 16.80
C ALA A 82 7.48 -63.79 15.41
N LYS A 83 6.22 -64.17 15.15
CA LYS A 83 5.54 -63.88 13.88
C LYS A 83 5.58 -62.40 13.54
N ARG A 84 5.08 -61.56 14.45
CA ARG A 84 4.94 -60.11 14.23
C ARG A 84 6.31 -59.44 14.05
N ASN A 85 7.30 -59.86 14.83
CA ASN A 85 8.65 -59.30 14.74
C ASN A 85 9.34 -59.72 13.45
N ALA A 86 9.23 -60.99 13.04
CA ALA A 86 9.82 -61.49 11.80
C ALA A 86 9.19 -60.82 10.57
N GLU A 87 7.86 -60.71 10.52
CA GLU A 87 7.14 -59.98 9.46
C GLU A 87 7.58 -58.51 9.38
N PHE A 88 7.69 -57.83 10.52
CA PHE A 88 8.14 -56.44 10.56
C PHE A 88 9.58 -56.27 10.06
N ILE A 89 10.51 -57.13 10.52
CA ILE A 89 11.92 -57.07 10.12
C ILE A 89 12.07 -57.37 8.63
N ALA A 90 11.33 -58.35 8.10
CA ALA A 90 11.32 -58.68 6.68
C ALA A 90 10.78 -57.54 5.82
N ALA A 91 9.69 -56.88 6.24
CA ALA A 91 9.15 -55.72 5.55
C ALA A 91 10.07 -54.49 5.64
N ALA A 92 10.67 -54.25 6.81
CA ALA A 92 11.63 -53.18 7.07
C ALA A 92 13.07 -53.57 6.67
N ASN A 93 13.21 -54.27 5.55
CA ASN A 93 14.51 -54.66 5.02
C ASN A 93 15.35 -53.42 4.61
N PRO A 94 16.67 -53.61 4.39
CA PRO A 94 17.56 -52.50 4.08
C PRO A 94 17.16 -51.70 2.83
N GLU A 95 16.64 -52.37 1.80
CA GLU A 95 16.20 -51.72 0.57
C GLU A 95 15.00 -50.79 0.81
N THR A 96 13.98 -51.27 1.53
CA THR A 96 12.81 -50.48 1.92
C THR A 96 13.19 -49.28 2.77
N VAL A 97 14.08 -49.46 3.75
CA VAL A 97 14.55 -48.35 4.61
C VAL A 97 15.30 -47.29 3.81
N LEU A 98 16.16 -47.70 2.87
CA LEU A 98 16.89 -46.77 2.01
C LEU A 98 15.95 -46.00 1.07
N ALA A 99 14.96 -46.67 0.48
CA ALA A 99 13.97 -46.03 -0.38
C ALA A 99 13.15 -44.97 0.38
N LEU A 100 12.70 -45.30 1.59
CA LEU A 100 11.97 -44.36 2.45
C LEU A 100 12.83 -43.16 2.87
N LEU A 101 14.12 -43.37 3.14
CA LEU A 101 15.05 -42.28 3.46
C LEU A 101 15.27 -41.36 2.25
N ASP A 102 15.39 -41.91 1.04
CA ASP A 102 15.51 -41.12 -0.19
C ASP A 102 14.25 -40.29 -0.49
N GLU A 103 13.06 -40.86 -0.28
CA GLU A 103 11.80 -40.14 -0.41
C GLU A 103 11.69 -39.02 0.62
N LEU A 104 12.10 -39.28 1.86
CA LEU A 104 12.09 -38.30 2.94
C LEU A 104 13.05 -37.13 2.66
N GLU A 105 14.26 -37.42 2.18
CA GLU A 105 15.23 -36.39 1.78
C GLU A 105 14.71 -35.54 0.62
N LYS A 106 14.07 -36.16 -0.38
CA LYS A 106 13.44 -35.44 -1.50
C LYS A 106 12.30 -34.53 -1.02
N ALA A 107 11.43 -35.03 -0.14
CA ALA A 107 10.33 -34.26 0.43
C ALA A 107 10.84 -33.09 1.29
N GLN A 108 11.88 -33.32 2.10
CA GLN A 108 12.51 -32.28 2.91
C GLN A 108 13.15 -31.20 2.02
N ALA A 109 13.87 -31.60 0.96
CA ALA A 109 14.48 -30.66 0.02
C ALA A 109 13.42 -29.82 -0.72
N GLN A 110 12.28 -30.43 -1.09
CA GLN A 110 11.15 -29.69 -1.68
C GLN A 110 10.55 -28.70 -0.69
N SER A 111 10.32 -29.12 0.56
CA SER A 111 9.79 -28.26 1.61
C SER A 111 10.70 -27.04 1.87
N SER A 112 12.02 -27.24 1.94
CA SER A 112 12.97 -26.13 2.09
C SER A 112 12.90 -25.12 0.94
N LYS A 113 12.82 -25.60 -0.31
CA LYS A 113 12.64 -24.72 -1.48
C LYS A 113 11.33 -23.93 -1.42
N TRP A 114 10.24 -24.59 -1.01
CA TRP A 114 8.95 -23.93 -0.81
C TRP A 114 9.01 -22.87 0.29
N CYS A 115 9.62 -23.16 1.44
CA CYS A 115 9.80 -22.18 2.52
C CYS A 115 10.61 -20.96 2.08
N GLU A 116 11.70 -21.15 1.33
CA GLU A 116 12.50 -20.03 0.81
C GLU A 116 11.72 -19.18 -0.19
N ALA A 117 10.98 -19.80 -1.11
CA ALA A 117 10.13 -19.10 -2.05
C ALA A 117 9.01 -18.32 -1.33
N PHE A 118 8.40 -18.94 -0.32
CA PHE A 118 7.35 -18.33 0.49
C PHE A 118 7.88 -17.12 1.27
N HIS A 119 9.03 -17.24 1.94
CA HIS A 119 9.67 -16.11 2.62
C HIS A 119 9.97 -14.95 1.66
N LYS A 120 10.47 -15.24 0.45
CA LYS A 120 10.67 -14.20 -0.57
C LYS A 120 9.35 -13.53 -0.95
N ALA A 121 8.31 -14.31 -1.23
CA ALA A 121 6.99 -13.78 -1.59
C ALA A 121 6.41 -12.89 -0.48
N VAL A 122 6.48 -13.33 0.78
CA VAL A 122 6.03 -12.55 1.94
C VAL A 122 6.83 -11.25 2.07
N SER A 123 8.15 -11.31 1.92
CA SER A 123 9.00 -10.10 2.00
C SER A 123 8.71 -9.09 0.90
N VAL A 124 8.34 -9.57 -0.30
CA VAL A 124 7.93 -8.73 -1.42
C VAL A 124 6.55 -8.13 -1.14
N GLY A 125 5.62 -8.92 -0.61
CA GLY A 125 4.29 -8.44 -0.18
C GLY A 125 4.38 -7.29 0.83
N ALA A 126 5.19 -7.46 1.88
CA ALA A 126 5.38 -6.43 2.90
C ALA A 126 5.94 -5.10 2.33
N ARG A 127 6.83 -5.16 1.32
CA ARG A 127 7.33 -3.95 0.65
C ARG A 127 6.27 -3.25 -0.20
N TYR A 128 5.36 -4.00 -0.81
CA TYR A 128 4.26 -3.41 -1.56
C TYR A 128 3.24 -2.74 -0.63
N GLU A 129 2.95 -3.36 0.52
CA GLU A 129 2.09 -2.75 1.55
C GLU A 129 2.66 -1.42 2.04
N GLU A 130 3.95 -1.37 2.40
CA GLU A 130 4.62 -0.13 2.82
C GLU A 130 4.55 0.97 1.73
N ARG A 131 4.73 0.58 0.45
CA ARG A 131 4.65 1.51 -0.66
C ARG A 131 3.22 2.01 -0.91
N ILE A 132 2.22 1.17 -0.72
CA ILE A 132 0.80 1.56 -0.81
C ILE A 132 0.49 2.57 0.28
N GLU A 133 0.85 2.30 1.53
CA GLU A 133 0.63 3.23 2.66
C GLU A 133 1.34 4.58 2.46
N GLU A 134 2.55 4.57 1.89
CA GLU A 134 3.26 5.79 1.52
C GLU A 134 2.51 6.60 0.46
N LEU A 135 2.03 5.92 -0.59
CA LEU A 135 1.27 6.55 -1.66
C LEU A 135 -0.06 7.12 -1.14
N GLU A 136 -0.80 6.37 -0.33
CA GLU A 136 -2.07 6.81 0.29
C GLU A 136 -1.85 8.05 1.18
N ARG A 137 -0.75 8.09 1.95
CA ARG A 137 -0.38 9.28 2.72
C ARG A 137 -0.07 10.48 1.81
N SER A 138 0.69 10.27 0.74
CA SER A 138 1.02 11.34 -0.20
C SER A 138 -0.20 11.86 -0.96
N GLU A 139 -1.15 10.99 -1.31
CA GLU A 139 -2.40 11.35 -1.96
C GLU A 139 -3.28 12.19 -1.02
N THR A 140 -3.40 11.76 0.24
CA THR A 140 -4.14 12.52 1.25
C THR A 140 -3.53 13.92 1.43
N GLN A 141 -2.20 14.02 1.50
CA GLN A 141 -1.52 15.31 1.59
C GLN A 141 -1.80 16.20 0.36
N LEU A 142 -1.76 15.64 -0.86
CA LEU A 142 -2.06 16.41 -2.07
C LEU A 142 -3.51 16.91 -2.12
N ILE A 143 -4.45 16.13 -1.58
CA ILE A 143 -5.85 16.54 -1.43
C ILE A 143 -5.95 17.73 -0.46
N ASP A 144 -5.31 17.64 0.71
CA ASP A 144 -5.30 18.74 1.69
C ASP A 144 -4.65 20.01 1.11
N GLU A 145 -3.53 19.86 0.39
CA GLU A 145 -2.85 20.98 -0.28
C GLU A 145 -3.74 21.61 -1.37
N ARG A 146 -4.43 20.79 -2.16
CA ARG A 146 -5.40 21.25 -3.17
C ARG A 146 -6.55 22.01 -2.52
N ASP A 147 -7.16 21.45 -1.48
CA ASP A 147 -8.33 22.05 -0.82
C ASP A 147 -7.95 23.38 -0.15
N ASN A 148 -6.75 23.47 0.42
CA ASN A 148 -6.21 24.73 0.93
C ASN A 148 -5.99 25.76 -0.19
N ALA A 149 -5.44 25.36 -1.33
CA ALA A 149 -5.23 26.24 -2.48
C ALA A 149 -6.56 26.71 -3.08
N GLU A 150 -7.55 25.82 -3.20
CA GLU A 150 -8.90 26.14 -3.65
C GLU A 150 -9.57 27.15 -2.71
N SER A 151 -9.48 26.95 -1.39
CA SER A 151 -10.02 27.89 -0.41
C SER A 151 -9.37 29.27 -0.55
N ALA A 152 -8.05 29.33 -0.67
CA ALA A 152 -7.32 30.59 -0.82
C ALA A 152 -7.73 31.33 -2.11
N LEU A 153 -7.90 30.59 -3.22
CA LEU A 153 -8.33 31.17 -4.49
C LEU A 153 -9.80 31.62 -4.44
N ASN A 154 -10.68 30.85 -3.80
CA ASN A 154 -12.08 31.23 -3.57
C ASN A 154 -12.18 32.55 -2.79
N ASP A 155 -11.38 32.69 -1.73
CA ASP A 155 -11.35 33.92 -0.92
C ASP A 155 -10.84 35.11 -1.73
N ALA A 156 -9.77 34.93 -2.52
CA ALA A 156 -9.23 35.98 -3.39
C ALA A 156 -10.25 36.39 -4.47
N TYR A 157 -10.87 35.42 -5.13
CA TYR A 157 -11.90 35.67 -6.13
C TYR A 157 -13.10 36.40 -5.53
N LYS A 158 -13.59 35.95 -4.37
CA LYS A 158 -14.69 36.61 -3.68
C LYS A 158 -14.36 38.03 -3.24
N ALA A 159 -13.12 38.30 -2.82
CA ALA A 159 -12.68 39.63 -2.44
C ALA A 159 -12.70 40.60 -3.64
N VAL A 160 -12.38 40.13 -4.84
CA VAL A 160 -12.33 40.96 -6.07
C VAL A 160 -13.69 41.03 -6.76
N MET A 161 -14.37 39.90 -6.92
CA MET A 161 -15.60 39.80 -7.72
C MET A 161 -16.87 39.96 -6.88
N GLY A 162 -16.77 39.92 -5.54
CA GLY A 162 -17.89 40.05 -4.60
C GLY A 162 -18.69 38.77 -4.38
N GLN A 163 -18.42 37.71 -5.12
CA GLN A 163 -19.05 36.40 -5.02
C GLN A 163 -18.01 35.29 -5.14
N ALA A 164 -18.27 34.12 -4.56
CA ALA A 164 -17.42 32.96 -4.75
C ALA A 164 -17.53 32.47 -6.21
N PRO A 165 -16.47 31.87 -6.78
CA PRO A 165 -16.53 31.30 -8.11
C PRO A 165 -17.41 30.04 -8.10
N GLU A 166 -18.10 29.77 -9.21
CA GLU A 166 -18.81 28.52 -9.41
C GLU A 166 -17.96 27.58 -10.25
N TRP A 167 -17.25 26.66 -9.57
CA TRP A 167 -16.43 25.67 -10.24
C TRP A 167 -17.28 24.78 -11.15
N SER A 168 -16.84 24.62 -12.39
CA SER A 168 -17.48 23.73 -13.34
C SER A 168 -16.45 23.13 -14.29
N ASN A 169 -16.84 22.10 -15.04
CA ASN A 169 -15.95 21.50 -16.04
C ASN A 169 -15.56 22.48 -17.17
N TRP A 170 -16.23 23.63 -17.27
CA TRP A 170 -15.94 24.71 -18.23
C TRP A 170 -15.34 25.96 -17.58
N PHE A 171 -15.15 25.97 -16.26
CA PHE A 171 -14.60 27.09 -15.51
C PHE A 171 -13.55 26.60 -14.52
N SER A 172 -12.29 26.82 -14.89
CA SER A 172 -11.11 26.33 -14.19
C SER A 172 -10.46 27.42 -13.31
N PHE A 173 -9.46 27.02 -12.52
CA PHE A 173 -8.67 27.96 -11.72
C PHE A 173 -7.99 29.05 -12.58
N ALA A 174 -7.59 28.72 -13.81
CA ALA A 174 -6.99 29.69 -14.72
C ALA A 174 -8.00 30.76 -15.14
N ASP A 175 -9.23 30.35 -15.48
CA ASP A 175 -10.29 31.28 -15.86
C ASP A 175 -10.64 32.24 -14.71
N ALA A 176 -10.68 31.72 -13.48
CA ALA A 176 -10.90 32.55 -12.28
C ALA A 176 -9.79 33.60 -12.07
N ILE A 177 -8.53 33.23 -12.31
CA ILE A 177 -7.39 34.15 -12.20
C ILE A 177 -7.45 35.21 -13.30
N ASP A 178 -7.75 34.81 -14.53
CA ASP A 178 -7.88 35.74 -15.66
C ASP A 178 -8.99 36.78 -15.40
N GLU A 179 -10.13 36.36 -14.85
CA GLU A 179 -11.21 37.28 -14.46
C GLU A 179 -10.79 38.25 -13.35
N ILE A 180 -10.07 37.77 -12.32
CA ILE A 180 -9.50 38.61 -11.27
C ILE A 180 -8.55 39.66 -11.87
N GLU A 181 -7.67 39.25 -12.80
CA GLU A 181 -6.70 40.12 -13.43
C GLU A 181 -7.40 41.26 -14.20
N VAL A 182 -8.43 40.92 -14.98
CA VAL A 182 -9.24 41.88 -15.73
C VAL A 182 -9.93 42.87 -14.78
N ALA A 183 -10.58 42.39 -13.72
CA ALA A 183 -11.26 43.24 -12.75
C ALA A 183 -10.30 44.21 -12.05
N CYS A 184 -9.15 43.70 -11.59
CA CYS A 184 -8.10 44.52 -10.97
C CYS A 184 -7.56 45.57 -11.94
N GLY A 185 -7.38 45.22 -13.21
CA GLY A 185 -6.94 46.15 -14.26
C GLY A 185 -7.93 47.29 -14.48
N LEU A 186 -9.22 46.98 -14.54
CA LEU A 186 -10.29 47.98 -14.70
C LEU A 186 -10.33 48.97 -13.53
N TRP A 187 -10.27 48.50 -12.29
CA TRP A 187 -10.26 49.37 -11.11
C TRP A 187 -9.03 50.28 -11.05
N ARG A 188 -7.87 49.77 -11.46
CA ARG A 188 -6.64 50.57 -11.56
C ARG A 188 -6.82 51.72 -12.54
N ASN A 189 -7.38 51.44 -13.72
CA ASN A 189 -7.63 52.46 -14.73
C ASN A 189 -8.67 53.48 -14.27
N GLN A 190 -9.77 53.04 -13.64
CA GLN A 190 -10.76 53.96 -13.08
C GLN A 190 -10.17 54.88 -12.00
N THR A 191 -9.29 54.35 -11.16
CA THR A 191 -8.62 55.14 -10.13
C THR A 191 -7.71 56.20 -10.76
N GLU A 192 -6.98 55.83 -11.81
CA GLU A 192 -6.14 56.75 -12.58
C GLU A 192 -6.97 57.85 -13.25
N ASP A 193 -8.09 57.50 -13.87
CA ASP A 193 -9.01 58.47 -14.47
C ASP A 193 -9.54 59.47 -13.43
N VAL A 194 -9.92 59.01 -12.23
CA VAL A 194 -10.36 59.89 -11.15
C VAL A 194 -9.26 60.83 -10.70
N LEU A 195 -8.00 60.38 -10.62
CA LEU A 195 -6.87 61.23 -10.29
C LEU A 195 -6.64 62.30 -11.37
N GLN A 196 -6.71 61.92 -12.64
CA GLN A 196 -6.59 62.85 -13.76
C GLN A 196 -7.71 63.89 -13.77
N PHE A 197 -8.96 63.48 -13.52
CA PHE A 197 -10.07 64.41 -13.41
C PHE A 197 -9.93 65.38 -12.24
N ARG A 198 -9.49 64.90 -11.06
CA ARG A 198 -9.22 65.75 -9.90
C ARG A 198 -8.14 66.79 -10.20
N ALA A 199 -7.06 66.39 -10.87
CA ALA A 199 -6.00 67.30 -11.28
C ALA A 199 -6.53 68.39 -12.25
N ARG A 200 -7.36 67.99 -13.23
CA ARG A 200 -7.94 68.93 -14.18
C ARG A 200 -8.93 69.90 -13.53
N ILE A 201 -9.75 69.43 -12.59
CA ILE A 201 -10.66 70.28 -11.82
C ILE A 201 -9.85 71.31 -11.03
N ALA A 202 -8.81 70.89 -10.31
CA ALA A 202 -7.95 71.81 -9.55
C ALA A 202 -7.27 72.85 -10.46
N GLU A 203 -6.83 72.46 -11.66
CA GLU A 203 -6.28 73.39 -12.66
C GLU A 203 -7.33 74.42 -13.12
N LEU A 204 -8.56 73.98 -13.38
CA LEU A 204 -9.65 74.87 -13.78
C LEU A 204 -10.07 75.80 -12.63
N GLU A 205 -10.18 75.29 -11.42
CA GLU A 205 -10.47 76.08 -10.22
C GLU A 205 -9.38 77.14 -9.98
N ALA A 206 -8.10 76.80 -10.17
CA ALA A 206 -6.99 77.76 -10.08
C ALA A 206 -7.09 78.86 -11.14
N LYS A 207 -7.51 78.53 -12.37
CA LYS A 207 -7.74 79.53 -13.43
C LYS A 207 -8.95 80.42 -13.12
N LEU A 208 -10.02 79.85 -12.58
CA LEU A 208 -11.23 80.56 -12.16
C LEU A 208 -11.00 81.47 -10.94
N ALA A 209 -10.03 81.13 -10.09
CA ALA A 209 -9.68 81.95 -8.92
C ALA A 209 -9.16 83.34 -9.31
N ASN A 210 -8.52 83.47 -10.48
CA ASN A 210 -8.00 84.73 -10.99
C ASN A 210 -9.14 85.61 -11.54
N PRO A 211 -9.37 86.81 -10.97
CA PRO A 211 -10.45 87.69 -11.43
C PRO A 211 -10.21 88.20 -12.86
N VAL A 212 -11.29 88.37 -13.60
CA VAL A 212 -11.27 88.89 -14.97
C VAL A 212 -10.86 90.37 -14.96
N LEU A 213 -9.81 90.68 -15.71
CA LEU A 213 -9.32 92.05 -15.88
C LEU A 213 -10.20 92.78 -16.91
N LEU A 214 -10.75 93.93 -16.52
CA LEU A 214 -11.47 94.83 -17.41
C LEU A 214 -10.71 96.15 -17.59
N PRO A 215 -10.81 96.81 -18.76
CA PRO A 215 -10.17 98.11 -18.97
C PRO A 215 -10.62 99.14 -17.92
N LYS A 216 -9.67 99.91 -17.38
CA LYS A 216 -9.96 100.95 -16.37
C LYS A 216 -10.64 102.15 -17.01
N THR A 217 -11.69 102.67 -16.39
CA THR A 217 -12.38 103.89 -16.82
C THR A 217 -11.64 105.11 -16.24
N ASN A 218 -11.33 106.13 -17.06
CA ASN A 218 -10.49 107.26 -16.66
C ASN A 218 -11.28 108.54 -16.26
N GLY A 219 -12.62 108.50 -16.30
CA GLY A 219 -13.49 109.54 -15.73
C GLY A 219 -13.57 110.87 -16.49
N TYR A 220 -12.90 111.02 -17.64
CA TYR A 220 -12.97 112.22 -18.48
C TYR A 220 -13.44 111.83 -19.88
N TRP A 221 -14.69 112.15 -20.25
CA TRP A 221 -15.32 111.49 -21.42
C TRP A 221 -16.09 112.38 -22.40
N ASN A 222 -15.91 112.04 -23.67
CA ASN A 222 -16.65 112.51 -24.84
C ASN A 222 -17.90 111.60 -25.07
N GLU A 223 -18.89 111.96 -25.91
CA GLU A 223 -20.09 111.13 -26.16
C GLU A 223 -19.79 109.70 -26.62
N GLN A 224 -18.72 109.49 -27.41
CA GLN A 224 -18.30 108.17 -27.89
C GLN A 224 -17.67 107.30 -26.80
N GLU A 225 -17.04 107.91 -25.80
CA GLU A 225 -16.34 107.19 -24.73
C GLU A 225 -17.30 106.79 -23.60
N LYS A 226 -18.40 107.54 -23.43
CA LYS A 226 -19.51 107.17 -22.53
C LYS A 226 -20.17 105.85 -22.93
N ALA A 227 -20.37 105.62 -24.24
CA ALA A 227 -20.86 104.34 -24.76
C ALA A 227 -19.90 103.18 -24.44
N TYR A 228 -18.59 103.46 -24.40
CA TYR A 228 -17.56 102.48 -24.05
C TYR A 228 -17.59 102.12 -22.56
N GLU A 229 -17.80 103.09 -21.67
CA GLU A 229 -17.98 102.86 -20.23
C GLU A 229 -19.28 102.08 -19.90
N GLU A 230 -20.37 102.38 -20.60
CA GLU A 230 -21.62 101.60 -20.51
C GLU A 230 -21.42 100.15 -20.97
N ALA A 231 -20.64 99.93 -22.04
CA ALA A 231 -20.29 98.60 -22.52
C ALA A 231 -19.41 97.82 -21.51
N ILE A 232 -18.43 98.47 -20.87
CA ILE A 232 -17.60 97.85 -19.83
C ILE A 232 -18.45 97.49 -18.59
N THR A 233 -19.40 98.35 -18.21
CA THR A 233 -20.31 98.10 -17.08
C THR A 233 -21.25 96.91 -17.36
N LEU A 234 -21.79 96.82 -18.58
CA LEU A 234 -22.56 95.67 -19.04
C LEU A 234 -21.73 94.38 -19.07
N ALA A 235 -20.49 94.44 -19.57
CA ALA A 235 -19.58 93.30 -19.58
C ALA A 235 -19.30 92.79 -18.17
N ARG A 236 -19.00 93.68 -17.21
CA ARG A 236 -18.81 93.33 -15.80
C ARG A 236 -20.04 92.63 -15.20
N ARG A 237 -21.25 93.10 -15.52
CA ARG A 237 -22.51 92.48 -15.07
C ARG A 237 -22.70 91.07 -15.66
N LEU A 238 -22.40 90.88 -16.94
CA LEU A 238 -22.51 89.57 -17.60
C LEU A 238 -21.47 88.57 -17.06
N ILE A 239 -20.25 89.01 -16.78
CA ILE A 239 -19.19 88.18 -16.19
C ILE A 239 -19.61 87.67 -14.80
N ARG A 240 -20.20 88.54 -13.96
CA ARG A 240 -20.75 88.14 -12.65
C ARG A 240 -21.94 87.20 -12.77
N LEU A 241 -22.86 87.44 -13.71
CA LEU A 241 -23.99 86.54 -13.98
C LEU A 241 -23.53 85.15 -14.44
N ALA A 242 -22.41 85.07 -15.15
CA ALA A 242 -21.76 83.82 -15.54
C ALA A 242 -20.95 83.15 -14.40
N GLY A 243 -20.90 83.77 -13.20
CA GLY A 243 -20.26 83.20 -12.00
C GLY A 243 -18.78 83.54 -11.82
N PHE A 244 -18.22 84.47 -12.58
CA PHE A 244 -16.80 84.86 -12.50
C PHE A 244 -16.62 86.18 -11.74
N ARG A 245 -15.50 86.31 -11.03
CA ARG A 245 -15.12 87.57 -10.35
C ARG A 245 -14.43 88.52 -11.32
N CYS A 246 -14.66 89.83 -11.20
CA CYS A 246 -13.89 90.86 -11.91
C CYS A 246 -12.86 91.50 -10.96
N GLU A 247 -11.79 92.08 -11.52
CA GLU A 247 -10.80 92.82 -10.73
C GLU A 247 -11.47 93.99 -9.97
N GLY A 248 -11.22 94.09 -8.66
CA GLY A 248 -11.83 95.08 -7.76
C GLY A 248 -13.17 94.68 -7.16
N ASP A 249 -13.65 93.45 -7.41
CA ASP A 249 -14.74 92.86 -6.63
C ASP A 249 -14.17 92.37 -5.28
N GLU A 250 -14.52 93.05 -4.17
CA GLU A 250 -14.32 92.54 -2.80
C GLU A 250 -15.33 91.45 -2.44
#